data_AF-A0AAV1C7I1-F1
#
_entry.id   AF-A0AAV1C7I1-F1
#
_cell.length_a   1.000
_cell.length_b   1.000
_cell.length_c   1.000
_cell.angle_alpha   90.00
_cell.angle_beta   90.00
_cell.angle_gamma   90.00
#
_symmetry.space_group_name_H-M   'P 1'
#
loop_
_entity.id
_entity.type
_entity.pdbx_description
1 polymer ?
#
loop_
_entity_poly.entity_id
_entity_poly.type
_entity_poly.pdbx_seq_one_letter_code
_entity_poly.pdbx_strand_id
1 'polypeptide(L)'
;MELGSHNESGQPNFLQETRSLAPRQSTGEGQILRKRKEAELLHHPKREPSCREEYEAQIACRAHKQKFVAVTKRRLQFEEQISEDPSNKSAYVEYAKWQEEYTKWPVGVNVLAARGTWQKALYVPRHRQDPEMWKEYAHFEMRNGFITEARDIWFSAIRVLPQVDELWKEHIRMEEMLGNFETVGIIFELWMKQHPSQRGWVSYIEFELKYNGVESARGIFERFVEWSPKNCYAWIKYAALERSSGEIERARSIFERAFDQPTLDRPDLLYKAFTDFAKASLGDVGDVDQLLKKLRIKKKEEDGVCLG
;
A
#
# COMPACT_ATOMS: atom_id res chain seq x y z
N MET A 1 -8.24 -34.73 -81.87
CA MET A 1 -7.43 -35.71 -82.61
C MET A 1 -6.41 -36.24 -81.60
N GLU A 2 -6.68 -37.39 -80.99
CA GLU A 2 -6.23 -38.70 -81.50
C GLU A 2 -4.68 -38.71 -81.59
N LEU A 3 -3.91 -39.58 -80.94
CA LEU A 3 -4.12 -40.99 -80.59
C LEU A 3 -3.21 -41.37 -79.41
N GLY A 4 -3.69 -42.30 -78.59
CA GLY A 4 -2.82 -43.17 -77.80
C GLY A 4 -2.42 -44.43 -78.56
N SER A 5 -1.37 -45.08 -78.09
CA SER A 5 -1.12 -46.53 -78.13
C SER A 5 0.10 -46.78 -77.22
N HIS A 6 0.22 -47.82 -76.40
CA HIS A 6 -0.20 -49.21 -76.56
C HIS A 6 -0.49 -49.92 -75.24
N ASN A 7 -1.49 -50.82 -75.33
CA ASN A 7 -1.64 -52.19 -74.81
C ASN A 7 -1.37 -52.48 -73.33
N GLU A 8 -2.37 -52.91 -72.55
CA GLU A 8 -3.24 -54.10 -72.64
C GLU A 8 -2.57 -55.44 -72.27
N SER A 9 -2.95 -55.93 -71.08
CA SER A 9 -3.47 -57.29 -70.80
C SER A 9 -3.70 -57.37 -69.28
N GLY A 10 -4.84 -57.71 -68.69
CA GLY A 10 -6.16 -58.16 -69.10
C GLY A 10 -6.89 -58.57 -67.81
N GLN A 11 -8.10 -58.06 -67.59
CA GLN A 11 -9.07 -58.49 -66.56
C GLN A 11 -9.75 -59.82 -67.02
N PRO A 12 -10.61 -60.57 -66.24
CA PRO A 12 -11.54 -60.05 -65.21
C PRO A 12 -11.99 -60.98 -64.04
N ASN A 13 -12.72 -60.34 -63.11
CA ASN A 13 -13.87 -60.81 -62.30
C ASN A 13 -13.83 -62.15 -61.56
N PHE A 14 -14.20 -62.12 -60.26
CA PHE A 14 -15.55 -62.54 -59.85
C PHE A 14 -15.88 -62.12 -58.41
N LEU A 15 -17.10 -61.62 -58.23
CA LEU A 15 -17.78 -61.45 -56.94
C LEU A 15 -17.87 -62.79 -56.21
N GLN A 16 -17.54 -62.82 -54.92
CA GLN A 16 -18.43 -63.37 -53.89
C GLN A 16 -17.95 -62.97 -52.50
N GLU A 17 -18.84 -62.33 -51.76
CA GLU A 17 -18.78 -62.15 -50.33
C GLU A 17 -18.49 -63.49 -49.64
N THR A 18 -17.58 -63.50 -48.67
CA THR A 18 -17.88 -64.07 -47.35
C THR A 18 -16.90 -63.57 -46.30
N ARG A 19 -17.49 -63.08 -45.20
CA ARG A 19 -16.99 -63.09 -43.82
C ARG A 19 -15.93 -62.06 -43.42
N SER A 20 -16.45 -61.00 -42.80
CA SER A 20 -15.98 -60.44 -41.52
C SER A 20 -14.57 -60.83 -41.07
N LEU A 21 -13.57 -60.01 -41.38
CA LEU A 21 -12.34 -59.99 -40.59
C LEU A 21 -12.54 -59.00 -39.43
N ALA A 22 -12.81 -59.58 -38.27
CA ALA A 22 -12.82 -58.89 -36.98
C ALA A 22 -11.54 -58.06 -36.79
N PRO A 23 -11.60 -56.94 -36.05
CA PRO A 23 -10.40 -56.18 -35.70
C PRO A 23 -9.40 -57.13 -35.07
N ARG A 24 -8.15 -57.11 -35.57
CA ARG A 24 -7.05 -57.96 -35.11
C ARG A 24 -7.13 -58.10 -33.60
N GLN A 25 -7.56 -59.27 -33.15
CA GLN A 25 -7.58 -59.62 -31.74
C GLN A 25 -6.14 -59.50 -31.28
N SER A 26 -5.82 -58.44 -30.53
CA SER A 26 -4.64 -58.44 -29.69
C SER A 26 -4.76 -59.70 -28.85
N THR A 27 -3.89 -60.67 -29.07
CA THR A 27 -3.86 -61.95 -28.37
C THR A 27 -4.18 -61.68 -26.90
N GLY A 28 -5.22 -62.35 -26.37
CA GLY A 28 -5.68 -62.13 -24.98
C GLY A 28 -4.51 -62.22 -23.99
N GLU A 29 -3.52 -63.04 -24.30
CA GLU A 29 -2.25 -63.16 -23.57
C GLU A 29 -1.47 -61.84 -23.43
N GLY A 30 -1.40 -60.99 -24.46
CA GLY A 30 -0.65 -59.72 -24.41
C GLY A 30 -1.34 -58.64 -23.59
N GLN A 31 -2.68 -58.61 -23.57
CA GLN A 31 -3.45 -57.72 -22.70
C GLN A 31 -3.50 -58.22 -21.25
N ILE A 32 -3.57 -59.53 -21.05
CA ILE A 32 -3.49 -60.15 -19.72
C ILE A 32 -2.10 -59.92 -19.13
N LEU A 33 -1.01 -60.08 -19.91
CA LEU A 33 0.35 -59.81 -19.41
C LEU A 33 0.56 -58.34 -19.05
N ARG A 34 0.00 -57.40 -19.82
CA ARG A 34 0.07 -55.96 -19.50
C ARG A 34 -0.71 -55.62 -18.25
N LYS A 35 -1.96 -56.09 -18.12
CA LYS A 35 -2.76 -55.89 -16.91
C LYS A 35 -2.15 -56.58 -15.69
N ARG A 36 -1.46 -57.71 -15.88
CA ARG A 36 -0.74 -58.43 -14.82
C ARG A 36 0.53 -57.68 -14.40
N LYS A 37 1.27 -57.10 -15.34
CA LYS A 37 2.41 -56.20 -15.05
C LYS A 37 1.98 -54.88 -14.40
N GLU A 38 0.87 -54.30 -14.84
CA GLU A 38 0.28 -53.10 -14.23
C GLU A 38 -0.26 -53.41 -12.82
N ALA A 39 -0.87 -54.58 -12.62
CA ALA A 39 -1.28 -55.06 -11.29
C ALA A 39 -0.08 -55.37 -10.39
N GLU A 40 1.03 -55.91 -10.92
CA GLU A 40 2.30 -56.09 -10.19
C GLU A 40 2.96 -54.76 -9.84
N LEU A 41 2.93 -53.76 -10.72
CA LEU A 41 3.42 -52.40 -10.45
C LEU A 41 2.56 -51.65 -9.42
N LEU A 42 1.26 -51.96 -9.33
CA LEU A 42 0.36 -51.47 -8.27
C LEU A 42 0.47 -52.28 -6.97
N HIS A 43 1.10 -53.46 -6.99
CA HIS A 43 1.41 -54.30 -5.83
C HIS A 43 2.88 -54.16 -5.40
N HIS A 44 3.36 -52.93 -5.26
CA HIS A 44 4.47 -52.70 -4.34
C HIS A 44 3.92 -52.81 -2.90
N PRO A 45 4.36 -53.78 -2.08
CA PRO A 45 3.96 -53.81 -0.68
C PRO A 45 4.39 -52.48 -0.07
N LYS A 46 3.44 -51.74 0.51
CA LYS A 46 3.75 -50.52 1.27
C LYS A 46 4.82 -50.93 2.28
N ARG A 47 6.01 -50.33 2.20
CA ARG A 47 7.10 -50.62 3.13
C ARG A 47 6.55 -50.38 4.53
N GLU A 48 6.39 -51.45 5.30
CA GLU A 48 5.95 -51.32 6.70
C GLU A 48 6.99 -50.47 7.41
N PRO A 49 6.56 -49.37 8.06
CA PRO A 49 7.49 -48.50 8.75
C PRO A 49 8.24 -49.32 9.80
N SER A 50 9.56 -49.14 9.86
CA SER A 50 10.37 -49.80 10.88
C SER A 50 9.83 -49.47 12.27
N CYS A 51 9.96 -50.37 13.25
CA CYS A 51 9.61 -50.08 14.65
C CYS A 51 10.24 -48.76 15.17
N ARG A 52 11.40 -48.37 14.63
CA ARG A 52 12.03 -47.07 14.88
C ARG A 52 11.28 -45.90 14.23
N GLU A 53 10.85 -46.03 12.98
CA GLU A 53 10.08 -45.02 12.25
C GLU A 53 8.68 -44.83 12.88
N GLU A 54 8.05 -45.91 13.36
CA GLU A 54 6.79 -45.85 14.11
C GLU A 54 6.95 -45.17 15.48
N TYR A 55 8.03 -45.48 16.20
CA TYR A 55 8.35 -44.85 17.48
C TYR A 55 8.67 -43.35 17.31
N GLU A 56 9.45 -42.99 16.29
CA GLU A 56 9.75 -41.60 15.92
C GLU A 56 8.47 -40.86 15.50
N ALA A 57 7.56 -41.50 14.75
CA ALA A 57 6.25 -40.94 14.40
C ALA A 57 5.32 -40.77 15.62
N GLN A 58 5.33 -41.71 16.57
CA GLN A 58 4.57 -41.58 17.83
C GLN A 58 5.13 -40.48 18.74
N ILE A 59 6.46 -40.33 18.84
CA ILE A 59 7.08 -39.22 19.56
C ILE A 59 6.72 -37.89 18.90
N ALA A 60 6.81 -37.80 17.58
CA ALA A 60 6.40 -36.62 16.83
C ALA A 60 4.92 -36.29 17.07
N CYS A 61 4.04 -37.30 17.11
CA CYS A 61 2.62 -37.14 17.41
C CYS A 61 2.36 -36.67 18.86
N ARG A 62 3.06 -37.25 19.85
CA ARG A 62 2.97 -36.81 21.26
C ARG A 62 3.51 -35.40 21.46
N ALA A 63 4.65 -35.07 20.85
CA ALA A 63 5.23 -33.73 20.89
C ALA A 63 4.33 -32.70 20.21
N HIS A 64 3.70 -33.05 19.09
CA HIS A 64 2.68 -32.23 18.43
C HIS A 64 1.48 -32.02 19.36
N LYS A 65 0.92 -33.08 19.97
CA LYS A 65 -0.20 -32.95 20.92
C LYS A 65 0.15 -32.06 22.11
N GLN A 66 1.36 -32.17 22.67
CA GLN A 66 1.83 -31.31 23.76
C GLN A 66 1.97 -29.85 23.33
N LYS A 67 2.54 -29.59 22.15
CA LYS A 67 2.60 -28.23 21.58
C LYS A 67 1.22 -27.64 21.36
N PHE A 68 0.28 -28.42 20.81
CA PHE A 68 -1.11 -27.99 20.63
C PHE A 68 -1.76 -27.59 21.96
N VAL A 69 -1.64 -28.43 22.99
CA VAL A 69 -2.17 -28.14 24.34
C VAL A 69 -1.53 -26.87 24.93
N ALA A 70 -0.22 -26.69 24.77
CA ALA A 70 0.48 -25.49 25.26
C ALA A 70 -0.02 -24.21 24.54
N VAL A 71 -0.21 -24.27 23.23
CA VAL A 71 -0.78 -23.16 22.42
C VAL A 71 -2.21 -22.84 22.86
N THR A 72 -3.06 -23.85 23.04
CA THR A 72 -4.44 -23.64 23.52
C THR A 72 -4.47 -23.01 24.91
N LYS A 73 -3.61 -23.47 25.83
CA LYS A 73 -3.50 -22.89 27.17
C LYS A 73 -3.04 -21.43 27.11
N ARG A 74 -2.05 -21.11 26.27
CA ARG A 74 -1.55 -19.74 26.11
C ARG A 74 -2.59 -18.82 25.50
N ARG A 75 -3.37 -19.32 24.52
CA ARG A 75 -4.51 -18.60 23.94
C ARG A 75 -5.56 -18.24 25.00
N LEU A 76 -5.91 -19.20 25.86
CA LEU A 76 -6.88 -18.98 26.93
C LEU A 76 -6.40 -17.91 27.92
N GLN A 77 -5.10 -17.87 28.25
CA GLN A 77 -4.53 -16.83 29.11
C GLN A 77 -4.72 -15.43 28.52
N PHE A 78 -4.50 -15.25 27.21
CA PHE A 78 -4.73 -13.96 26.57
C PHE A 78 -6.23 -13.60 26.50
N GLU A 79 -7.10 -14.58 26.26
CA GLU A 79 -8.55 -14.36 26.25
C GLU A 79 -9.08 -13.98 27.65
N GLU A 80 -8.52 -14.58 28.71
CA GLU A 80 -8.79 -14.24 30.11
C GLU A 80 -8.35 -12.80 30.41
N GLN A 81 -7.11 -12.43 30.06
CA GLN A 81 -6.60 -11.06 30.22
C GLN A 81 -7.45 -10.01 29.49
N ILE A 82 -7.93 -10.34 28.29
CA ILE A 82 -8.81 -9.46 27.51
C ILE A 82 -10.20 -9.36 28.16
N SER A 83 -10.68 -10.44 28.78
CA SER A 83 -11.96 -10.44 29.48
C SER A 83 -11.93 -9.64 30.79
N GLU A 84 -10.79 -9.68 31.50
CA GLU A 84 -10.56 -8.92 32.72
C GLU A 84 -10.43 -7.42 32.39
N ASP A 85 -9.58 -7.07 31.41
CA ASP A 85 -9.32 -5.69 31.02
C ASP A 85 -9.48 -5.46 29.50
N PRO A 86 -10.72 -5.25 29.01
CA PRO A 86 -10.97 -4.96 27.59
C PRO A 86 -10.31 -3.65 27.10
N SER A 87 -9.92 -2.77 28.02
CA SER A 87 -9.23 -1.52 27.69
C SER A 87 -7.71 -1.67 27.58
N ASN A 88 -7.13 -2.84 27.84
CA ASN A 88 -5.69 -3.03 27.76
C ASN A 88 -5.23 -3.23 26.30
N LYS A 89 -4.67 -2.19 25.69
CA LYS A 89 -4.18 -2.21 24.31
C LYS A 89 -3.03 -3.20 24.09
N SER A 90 -2.08 -3.26 25.03
CA SER A 90 -0.88 -4.10 24.85
C SER A 90 -1.25 -5.58 24.84
N ALA A 91 -2.25 -6.00 25.62
CA ALA A 91 -2.75 -7.37 25.61
C ALA A 91 -3.24 -7.81 24.20
N TYR A 92 -3.97 -6.95 23.48
CA TYR A 92 -4.40 -7.26 22.11
C TYR A 92 -3.23 -7.29 21.12
N VAL A 93 -2.30 -6.33 21.23
CA VAL A 93 -1.13 -6.25 20.33
C VAL A 93 -0.20 -7.45 20.54
N GLU A 94 0.10 -7.80 21.79
CA GLU A 94 0.90 -8.97 22.14
C GLU A 94 0.21 -10.27 21.72
N TYR A 95 -1.10 -10.38 21.91
CA TYR A 95 -1.85 -11.55 21.48
C TYR A 95 -1.83 -11.71 19.95
N ALA A 96 -2.01 -10.62 19.21
CA ALA A 96 -1.94 -10.63 17.75
C ALA A 96 -0.53 -10.97 17.23
N LYS A 97 0.52 -10.37 17.81
CA LYS A 97 1.92 -10.68 17.49
C LYS A 97 2.27 -12.13 17.81
N TRP A 98 1.80 -12.64 18.93
CA TRP A 98 1.95 -14.05 19.29
C TRP A 98 1.26 -14.97 18.28
N GLN A 99 0.04 -14.63 17.83
CA GLN A 99 -0.64 -15.39 16.79
C GLN A 99 0.10 -15.35 15.45
N GLU A 100 0.73 -14.22 15.12
CA GLU A 100 1.60 -14.06 13.95
C GLU A 100 2.87 -14.93 14.06
N GLU A 101 3.56 -14.94 15.19
CA GLU A 101 4.78 -15.75 15.37
C GLU A 101 4.50 -17.27 15.28
N TYR A 102 3.35 -17.70 15.78
CA TYR A 102 2.91 -19.09 15.74
C TYR A 102 2.34 -19.52 14.38
N THR A 103 2.31 -18.65 13.36
CA THR A 103 1.87 -18.98 11.97
C THR A 103 2.72 -20.05 11.27
N LYS A 104 3.86 -20.46 11.83
CA LYS A 104 4.77 -21.45 11.21
C LYS A 104 4.23 -22.89 11.21
N TRP A 105 3.09 -23.19 11.86
CA TRP A 105 2.55 -24.55 11.93
C TRP A 105 1.06 -24.58 12.36
N PRO A 106 0.09 -25.19 11.61
CA PRO A 106 0.00 -25.42 10.17
C PRO A 106 -0.35 -24.13 9.40
N VAL A 107 0.07 -24.08 8.13
CA VAL A 107 0.10 -22.88 7.28
C VAL A 107 -1.29 -22.25 7.07
N GLY A 108 -1.40 -20.93 7.27
CA GLY A 108 -2.52 -20.10 6.79
C GLY A 108 -3.71 -19.90 7.73
N VAL A 109 -3.90 -20.75 8.74
CA VAL A 109 -5.08 -20.66 9.64
C VAL A 109 -4.94 -19.53 10.68
N ASN A 110 -3.71 -19.18 11.07
CA ASN A 110 -3.48 -18.24 12.18
C ASN A 110 -3.53 -16.76 11.79
N VAL A 111 -3.38 -16.40 10.50
CA VAL A 111 -3.56 -15.00 10.06
C VAL A 111 -5.01 -14.57 10.23
N LEU A 112 -5.97 -15.45 9.94
CA LEU A 112 -7.40 -15.20 10.17
C LEU A 112 -7.73 -15.06 11.66
N ALA A 113 -7.07 -15.85 12.51
CA ALA A 113 -7.22 -15.71 13.96
C ALA A 113 -6.68 -14.35 14.43
N ALA A 114 -5.50 -13.95 13.95
CA ALA A 114 -4.89 -12.64 14.22
C ALA A 114 -5.78 -11.49 13.75
N ARG A 115 -6.34 -11.56 12.53
CA ARG A 115 -7.38 -10.64 12.04
C ARG A 115 -8.56 -10.55 13.00
N GLY A 116 -9.06 -11.71 13.47
CA GLY A 116 -10.14 -11.75 14.45
C GLY A 116 -9.79 -11.04 15.76
N THR A 117 -8.53 -11.13 16.23
CA THR A 117 -8.09 -10.39 17.43
C THR A 117 -7.99 -8.89 17.20
N TRP A 118 -7.48 -8.46 16.04
CA TRP A 118 -7.43 -7.05 15.66
C TRP A 118 -8.83 -6.46 15.50
N GLN A 119 -9.76 -7.18 14.87
CA GLN A 119 -11.15 -6.75 14.74
C GLN A 119 -11.84 -6.64 16.11
N LYS A 120 -11.59 -7.58 17.03
CA LYS A 120 -12.06 -7.48 18.42
C LYS A 120 -11.47 -6.27 19.13
N ALA A 121 -10.19 -5.97 18.91
CA ALA A 121 -9.53 -4.80 19.47
C ALA A 121 -10.18 -3.51 18.95
N LEU A 122 -10.46 -3.41 17.65
CA LEU A 122 -11.10 -2.25 17.02
C LEU A 122 -12.60 -2.11 17.36
N TYR A 123 -13.24 -3.16 17.86
CA TYR A 123 -14.61 -3.06 18.38
C TYR A 123 -14.67 -2.22 19.66
N VAL A 124 -13.58 -2.18 20.43
CA VAL A 124 -13.49 -1.35 21.63
C VAL A 124 -13.37 0.12 21.21
N PRO A 125 -14.32 1.01 21.58
CA PRO A 125 -14.36 2.38 21.08
C PRO A 125 -13.10 3.20 21.36
N ARG A 126 -12.45 2.97 22.51
CA ARG A 126 -11.20 3.64 22.89
C ARG A 126 -10.03 3.29 21.97
N HIS A 127 -9.96 2.04 21.51
CA HIS A 127 -8.91 1.55 20.62
C HIS A 127 -9.16 2.01 19.19
N ARG A 128 -10.44 2.06 18.78
CA ARG A 128 -10.85 2.61 17.49
C ARG A 128 -10.47 4.09 17.32
N GLN A 129 -10.41 4.84 18.41
CA GLN A 129 -9.99 6.24 18.39
C GLN A 129 -8.47 6.43 18.47
N ASP A 130 -7.70 5.37 18.71
CA ASP A 130 -6.25 5.43 18.80
C ASP A 130 -5.62 5.16 17.43
N PRO A 131 -4.86 6.10 16.85
CA PRO A 131 -4.15 5.91 15.59
C PRO A 131 -3.18 4.72 15.61
N GLU A 132 -2.55 4.45 16.76
CA GLU A 132 -1.51 3.42 16.85
C GLU A 132 -2.07 2.01 16.61
N MET A 133 -3.30 1.77 17.07
CA MET A 133 -3.98 0.49 16.85
C MET A 133 -4.25 0.23 15.36
N TRP A 134 -4.61 1.28 14.61
CA TRP A 134 -4.79 1.18 13.16
C TRP A 134 -3.46 0.94 12.43
N LYS A 135 -2.38 1.63 12.86
CA LYS A 135 -1.03 1.43 12.30
C LYS A 135 -0.55 0.00 12.49
N GLU A 136 -0.61 -0.52 13.72
CA GLU A 136 -0.17 -1.89 14.00
C GLU A 136 -0.99 -2.93 13.23
N TYR A 137 -2.30 -2.75 13.10
CA TYR A 137 -3.13 -3.67 12.33
C TYR A 137 -2.82 -3.62 10.83
N ALA A 138 -2.67 -2.42 10.26
CA ALA A 138 -2.36 -2.29 8.85
C ALA A 138 -0.94 -2.80 8.52
N HIS A 139 0.05 -2.52 9.39
CA HIS A 139 1.39 -3.09 9.27
C HIS A 139 1.38 -4.62 9.38
N PHE A 140 0.53 -5.19 10.23
CA PHE A 140 0.34 -6.64 10.31
C PHE A 140 -0.13 -7.22 8.97
N GLU A 141 -1.12 -6.62 8.32
CA GLU A 141 -1.57 -7.09 6.99
C GLU A 141 -0.48 -6.92 5.91
N MET A 142 0.26 -5.80 5.96
CA MET A 142 1.36 -5.55 5.04
C MET A 142 2.50 -6.59 5.20
N ARG A 143 2.86 -6.96 6.44
CA ARG A 143 3.88 -8.01 6.71
C ARG A 143 3.49 -9.37 6.15
N ASN A 144 2.19 -9.68 6.19
CA ASN A 144 1.66 -10.95 5.68
C ASN A 144 1.38 -10.92 4.16
N GLY A 145 1.57 -9.79 3.49
CA GLY A 145 1.39 -9.64 2.04
C GLY A 145 -0.04 -9.41 1.57
N PHE A 146 -0.98 -9.16 2.48
CA PHE A 146 -2.39 -8.90 2.17
C PHE A 146 -2.64 -7.41 1.90
N ILE A 147 -2.20 -6.96 0.73
CA ILE A 147 -2.19 -5.55 0.34
C ILE A 147 -3.61 -4.97 0.21
N THR A 148 -4.55 -5.75 -0.31
CA THR A 148 -5.95 -5.32 -0.50
C THR A 148 -6.63 -5.01 0.82
N GLU A 149 -6.48 -5.88 1.80
CA GLU A 149 -7.04 -5.70 3.14
C GLU A 149 -6.33 -4.57 3.88
N ALA A 150 -5.01 -4.43 3.70
CA ALA A 150 -4.27 -3.29 4.25
C ALA A 150 -4.84 -1.96 3.75
N ARG A 151 -5.15 -1.82 2.45
CA ARG A 151 -5.82 -0.62 1.89
C ARG A 151 -7.16 -0.36 2.54
N ASP A 152 -8.00 -1.38 2.67
CA ASP A 152 -9.34 -1.24 3.27
C ASP A 152 -9.23 -0.80 4.74
N ILE A 153 -8.23 -1.29 5.48
CA ILE A 153 -7.96 -0.91 6.85
C ILE A 153 -7.51 0.55 6.93
N TRP A 154 -6.55 0.96 6.10
CA TRP A 154 -6.08 2.34 6.07
C TRP A 154 -7.20 3.32 5.68
N PHE A 155 -7.99 2.98 4.65
CA PHE A 155 -9.14 3.77 4.25
C PHE A 155 -10.19 3.85 5.37
N SER A 156 -10.43 2.74 6.07
CA SER A 156 -11.31 2.71 7.24
C SER A 156 -10.78 3.56 8.39
N ALA A 157 -9.46 3.52 8.65
CA ALA A 157 -8.80 4.32 9.68
C ALA A 157 -8.98 5.81 9.40
N ILE A 158 -8.69 6.23 8.16
CA ILE A 158 -8.85 7.60 7.69
C ILE A 158 -10.29 8.07 7.81
N ARG A 159 -11.28 7.24 7.45
CA ARG A 159 -12.70 7.58 7.56
C ARG A 159 -13.16 7.80 9.01
N VAL A 160 -12.55 7.09 9.97
CA VAL A 160 -12.88 7.21 11.39
C VAL A 160 -12.11 8.37 12.04
N LEU A 161 -10.84 8.55 11.68
CA LEU A 161 -9.92 9.53 12.27
C LEU A 161 -9.33 10.45 11.20
N PRO A 162 -10.16 11.24 10.50
CA PRO A 162 -9.69 12.01 9.36
C PRO A 162 -8.82 13.21 9.75
N GLN A 163 -8.89 13.64 11.02
CA GLN A 163 -8.07 14.70 11.61
C GLN A 163 -6.60 14.33 11.86
N VAL A 164 -6.26 13.04 11.82
CA VAL A 164 -4.91 12.56 12.17
C VAL A 164 -4.07 12.48 10.90
N ASP A 165 -3.29 13.52 10.64
CA ASP A 165 -2.41 13.64 9.46
C ASP A 165 -1.46 12.44 9.28
N GLU A 166 -1.02 11.81 10.38
CA GLU A 166 -0.10 10.67 10.32
C GLU A 166 -0.70 9.46 9.61
N LEU A 167 -2.01 9.20 9.77
CA LEU A 167 -2.66 8.05 9.13
C LEU A 167 -2.71 8.21 7.61
N TRP A 168 -2.94 9.44 7.14
CA TRP A 168 -2.89 9.76 5.71
C TRP A 168 -1.50 9.52 5.14
N LYS A 169 -0.46 9.98 5.84
CA LYS A 169 0.93 9.81 5.41
C LYS A 169 1.35 8.36 5.32
N GLU A 170 0.98 7.50 6.27
CA GLU A 170 1.30 6.07 6.21
C GLU A 170 0.55 5.36 5.08
N HIS A 171 -0.72 5.72 4.83
CA HIS A 171 -1.46 5.20 3.68
C HIS A 171 -0.81 5.57 2.34
N ILE A 172 -0.40 6.84 2.20
CA ILE A 172 0.32 7.33 1.02
C ILE A 172 1.66 6.60 0.87
N ARG A 173 2.43 6.46 1.96
CA ARG A 173 3.71 5.76 1.96
C ARG A 173 3.59 4.32 1.49
N MET A 174 2.53 3.62 1.91
CA MET A 174 2.24 2.27 1.43
C MET A 174 1.98 2.26 -0.09
N GLU A 175 1.12 3.14 -0.61
CA GLU A 175 0.86 3.19 -2.06
C GLU A 175 2.09 3.60 -2.87
N GLU A 176 2.94 4.48 -2.33
CA GLU A 176 4.24 4.83 -2.92
C GLU A 176 5.17 3.61 -2.99
N MET A 177 5.22 2.79 -1.94
CA MET A 177 6.01 1.55 -1.93
C MET A 177 5.50 0.52 -2.95
N LEU A 178 4.20 0.56 -3.26
CA LEU A 178 3.57 -0.29 -4.26
C LEU A 178 3.70 0.27 -5.68
N GLY A 179 4.14 1.53 -5.84
CA GLY A 179 4.31 2.20 -7.12
C GLY A 179 3.03 2.77 -7.73
N ASN A 180 1.94 2.88 -6.97
CA ASN A 180 0.64 3.33 -7.45
C ASN A 180 0.46 4.84 -7.32
N PHE A 181 1.22 5.62 -8.10
CA PHE A 181 1.23 7.07 -8.00
C PHE A 181 -0.11 7.75 -8.35
N GLU A 182 -0.90 7.16 -9.25
CA GLU A 182 -2.24 7.67 -9.58
C GLU A 182 -3.19 7.59 -8.39
N THR A 183 -3.16 6.48 -7.65
CA THR A 183 -3.97 6.31 -6.44
C THR A 183 -3.55 7.28 -5.35
N VAL A 184 -2.25 7.57 -5.22
CA VAL A 184 -1.74 8.57 -4.27
C VAL A 184 -2.34 9.95 -4.55
N GLY A 185 -2.42 10.39 -5.81
CA GLY A 185 -3.07 11.64 -6.17
C GLY A 185 -4.54 11.69 -5.74
N ILE A 186 -5.28 10.60 -5.94
CA ILE A 186 -6.69 10.48 -5.49
C ILE A 186 -6.80 10.58 -3.96
N ILE A 187 -5.88 9.95 -3.23
CA ILE A 187 -5.84 10.00 -1.77
C ILE A 187 -5.55 11.42 -1.28
N PHE A 188 -4.61 12.14 -1.91
CA PHE A 188 -4.34 13.53 -1.59
C PHE A 188 -5.55 14.43 -1.85
N GLU A 189 -6.23 14.28 -2.99
CA GLU A 189 -7.46 15.03 -3.27
C GLU A 189 -8.58 14.72 -2.26
N LEU A 190 -8.69 13.47 -1.81
CA LEU A 190 -9.61 13.10 -0.74
C LEU A 190 -9.22 13.78 0.59
N TRP A 191 -7.92 13.81 0.92
CA TRP A 191 -7.42 14.46 2.13
C TRP A 191 -7.76 15.95 2.15
N MET A 192 -7.50 16.66 1.05
CA MET A 192 -7.81 18.10 0.95
C MET A 192 -9.31 18.39 1.03
N LYS A 193 -10.16 17.48 0.54
CA LYS A 193 -11.62 17.62 0.65
C LYS A 193 -12.14 17.38 2.06
N GLN A 194 -11.59 16.39 2.75
CA GLN A 194 -12.06 15.98 4.08
C GLN A 194 -11.52 16.94 5.15
N HIS A 195 -10.19 17.07 5.23
CA HIS A 195 -9.50 17.88 6.24
C HIS A 195 -8.24 18.52 5.64
N PRO A 196 -8.36 19.73 5.07
CA PRO A 196 -7.19 20.45 4.60
C PRO A 196 -6.34 20.85 5.81
N SER A 197 -5.13 20.31 5.88
CA SER A 197 -4.14 20.65 6.91
C SER A 197 -2.88 21.21 6.27
N GLN A 198 -2.19 22.12 6.96
CA GLN A 198 -0.93 22.69 6.46
C GLN A 198 0.10 21.59 6.17
N ARG A 199 0.15 20.56 7.02
CA ARG A 199 1.04 19.41 6.86
C ARG A 199 0.63 18.55 5.66
N GLY A 200 -0.67 18.41 5.39
CA GLY A 200 -1.18 17.73 4.21
C GLY A 200 -0.80 18.45 2.93
N TRP A 201 -1.01 19.76 2.85
CA TRP A 201 -0.62 20.55 1.67
C TRP A 201 0.88 20.47 1.37
N VAL A 202 1.73 20.61 2.40
CA VAL A 202 3.18 20.48 2.23
C VAL A 202 3.55 19.08 1.74
N SER A 203 2.95 18.03 2.31
CA SER A 203 3.20 16.65 1.87
C SER A 203 2.74 16.39 0.44
N TYR A 204 1.63 17.00 0.01
CA TYR A 204 1.13 16.88 -1.36
C TYR A 204 2.08 17.56 -2.36
N ILE A 205 2.54 18.76 -2.03
CA ILE A 205 3.52 19.48 -2.84
C ILE A 205 4.83 18.69 -2.95
N GLU A 206 5.33 18.14 -1.85
CA GLU A 206 6.56 17.32 -1.85
C GLU A 206 6.41 16.08 -2.75
N PHE A 207 5.24 15.45 -2.75
CA PHE A 207 4.92 14.35 -3.65
C PHE A 207 4.90 14.80 -5.12
N GLU A 208 4.17 15.87 -5.44
CA GLU A 208 4.06 16.38 -6.82
C GLU A 208 5.43 16.79 -7.39
N LEU A 209 6.27 17.45 -6.58
CA LEU A 209 7.62 17.83 -6.97
C LEU A 209 8.51 16.62 -7.29
N LYS A 210 8.30 15.49 -6.60
CA LYS A 210 9.10 14.29 -6.77
C LYS A 210 8.74 13.50 -8.03
N TYR A 211 7.45 13.43 -8.39
CA TYR A 211 6.98 12.53 -9.47
C TYR A 211 6.40 13.25 -10.70
N ASN A 212 5.74 14.39 -10.53
CA ASN A 212 5.01 15.08 -11.60
C ASN A 212 5.68 16.40 -12.03
N GLY A 213 6.65 16.87 -11.25
CA GLY A 213 7.48 18.03 -11.55
C GLY A 213 6.89 19.37 -11.08
N VAL A 214 7.58 20.45 -11.44
CA VAL A 214 7.34 21.79 -10.90
C VAL A 214 5.98 22.35 -11.32
N GLU A 215 5.51 22.10 -12.55
CA GLU A 215 4.26 22.67 -13.05
C GLU A 215 3.03 22.15 -12.30
N SER A 216 3.00 20.85 -11.99
CA SER A 216 1.91 20.29 -11.18
C SER A 216 1.95 20.84 -9.75
N ALA A 217 3.16 20.93 -9.17
CA ALA A 217 3.35 21.52 -7.85
C ALA A 217 2.89 22.98 -7.76
N ARG A 218 3.05 23.78 -8.84
CA ARG A 218 2.53 25.16 -8.92
C ARG A 218 1.02 25.20 -8.74
N GLY A 219 0.28 24.34 -9.45
CA GLY A 219 -1.18 24.26 -9.32
C GLY A 219 -1.62 23.94 -7.89
N ILE A 220 -0.88 23.09 -7.18
CA ILE A 220 -1.15 22.78 -5.77
C ILE A 220 -0.75 23.95 -4.85
N PHE A 221 0.36 24.63 -5.12
CA PHE A 221 0.78 25.82 -4.37
C PHE A 221 -0.24 26.96 -4.46
N GLU A 222 -0.80 27.23 -5.65
CA GLU A 222 -1.86 28.22 -5.84
C GLU A 222 -3.09 27.89 -4.99
N ARG A 223 -3.55 26.62 -5.02
CA ARG A 223 -4.65 26.16 -4.16
C ARG A 223 -4.31 26.29 -2.67
N PHE A 224 -3.06 26.06 -2.28
CA PHE A 224 -2.64 26.15 -0.89
C PHE A 224 -2.63 27.59 -0.38
N VAL A 225 -2.17 28.56 -1.17
CA VAL A 225 -2.21 29.98 -0.80
C VAL A 225 -3.62 30.56 -0.85
N GLU A 226 -4.49 30.07 -1.73
CA GLU A 226 -5.92 30.40 -1.74
C GLU A 226 -6.62 29.89 -0.47
N TRP A 227 -6.30 28.67 -0.04
CA TRP A 227 -6.86 28.09 1.18
C TRP A 227 -6.36 28.81 2.45
N SER A 228 -5.07 29.19 2.50
CA SER A 228 -4.47 29.88 3.64
C SER A 228 -3.68 31.11 3.23
N PRO A 229 -4.36 32.21 2.85
CA PRO A 229 -3.69 33.43 2.37
C PRO A 229 -2.88 34.12 3.48
N LYS A 230 -3.23 33.89 4.74
CA LYS A 230 -2.53 34.44 5.91
C LYS A 230 -1.19 33.74 6.20
N ASN A 231 -1.01 32.52 5.68
CA ASN A 231 0.13 31.68 6.03
C ASN A 231 1.37 32.10 5.27
N CYS A 232 2.21 32.89 5.93
CA CYS A 232 3.49 33.38 5.36
C CYS A 232 4.43 32.23 4.96
N TYR A 233 4.38 31.08 5.64
CA TYR A 233 5.23 29.94 5.30
C TYR A 233 4.87 29.36 3.93
N ALA A 234 3.58 29.32 3.58
CA ALA A 234 3.12 28.87 2.27
C ALA A 234 3.70 29.76 1.16
N TRP A 235 3.58 31.08 1.30
CA TRP A 235 4.13 32.06 0.37
C TRP A 235 5.64 31.97 0.22
N ILE A 236 6.38 31.87 1.34
CA ILE A 236 7.85 31.74 1.34
C ILE A 236 8.28 30.47 0.60
N LYS A 237 7.62 29.33 0.86
CA LYS A 237 7.93 28.06 0.19
C LYS A 237 7.61 28.10 -1.28
N TYR A 238 6.51 28.75 -1.67
CA TYR A 238 6.14 28.89 -3.07
C TYR A 238 7.17 29.74 -3.85
N ALA A 239 7.52 30.92 -3.32
CA ALA A 239 8.55 31.76 -3.92
C ALA A 239 9.93 31.10 -3.95
N ALA A 240 10.26 30.29 -2.93
CA ALA A 240 11.50 29.51 -2.91
C ALA A 240 11.54 28.45 -4.03
N LEU A 241 10.41 27.80 -4.33
CA LEU A 241 10.30 26.84 -5.42
C LEU A 241 10.54 27.52 -6.79
N GLU A 242 9.89 28.65 -7.04
CA GLU A 242 10.07 29.39 -8.31
C GLU A 242 11.52 29.85 -8.47
N ARG A 243 12.12 30.34 -7.38
CA ARG A 243 13.54 30.68 -7.37
C ARG A 243 14.43 29.47 -7.69
N SER A 244 14.18 28.31 -7.08
CA SER A 244 14.97 27.10 -7.38
C SER A 244 14.78 26.61 -8.81
N SER A 245 13.64 26.94 -9.43
CA SER A 245 13.33 26.63 -10.82
C SER A 245 13.93 27.64 -11.82
N GLY A 246 14.55 28.72 -11.34
CA GLY A 246 15.13 29.78 -12.17
C GLY A 246 14.16 30.92 -12.55
N GLU A 247 12.91 30.84 -12.13
CA GLU A 247 11.84 31.79 -12.47
C GLU A 247 11.80 32.96 -11.48
N ILE A 248 12.80 33.83 -11.55
CA ILE A 248 12.99 34.95 -10.61
C ILE A 248 11.83 35.94 -10.66
N GLU A 249 11.31 36.25 -11.85
CA GLU A 249 10.20 37.17 -12.04
C GLU A 249 8.91 36.67 -11.40
N ARG A 250 8.62 35.36 -11.52
CA ARG A 250 7.47 34.74 -10.85
C ARG A 250 7.63 34.75 -9.34
N ALA A 251 8.82 34.43 -8.84
CA ALA A 251 9.11 34.52 -7.42
C ALA A 251 8.87 35.95 -6.88
N ARG A 252 9.22 37.00 -7.64
CA ARG A 252 8.92 38.40 -7.30
C ARG A 252 7.41 38.64 -7.24
N SER A 253 6.67 38.24 -8.27
CA SER A 253 5.21 38.40 -8.32
C SER A 253 4.51 37.69 -7.15
N ILE A 254 4.99 36.52 -6.73
CA ILE A 254 4.47 35.80 -5.57
C ILE A 254 4.70 36.59 -4.27
N PHE A 255 5.89 37.18 -4.08
CA PHE A 255 6.15 38.03 -2.92
C PHE A 255 5.27 39.29 -2.93
N GLU A 256 5.08 39.93 -4.07
CA GLU A 256 4.17 41.08 -4.21
C GLU A 256 2.73 40.71 -3.84
N ARG A 257 2.22 39.60 -4.38
CA ARG A 257 0.89 39.05 -4.02
C ARG A 257 0.77 38.74 -2.53
N ALA A 258 1.83 38.23 -1.92
CA ALA A 258 1.87 37.97 -0.47
C ALA A 258 1.82 39.28 0.33
N PHE A 259 2.50 40.33 -0.12
CA PHE A 259 2.46 41.64 0.52
C PHE A 259 1.14 42.39 0.32
N ASP A 260 0.42 42.12 -0.76
CA ASP A 260 -0.91 42.68 -1.01
C ASP A 260 -2.00 42.04 -0.12
N GLN A 261 -1.70 40.92 0.55
CA GLN A 261 -2.66 40.32 1.49
C GLN A 261 -2.96 41.25 2.67
N PRO A 262 -4.23 41.36 3.10
CA PRO A 262 -4.64 42.28 4.16
C PRO A 262 -4.23 41.81 5.56
N THR A 263 -4.04 40.51 5.76
CA THR A 263 -3.65 39.94 7.07
C THR A 263 -2.61 38.84 6.87
N LEU A 264 -1.50 38.93 7.58
CA LEU A 264 -0.39 37.98 7.55
C LEU A 264 -0.11 37.48 8.97
N ASP A 265 0.17 36.18 9.13
CA ASP A 265 0.44 35.58 10.44
C ASP A 265 1.81 36.00 11.00
N ARG A 266 2.87 35.84 10.20
CA ARG A 266 4.27 36.14 10.58
C ARG A 266 4.94 36.98 9.50
N PRO A 267 4.59 38.27 9.36
CA PRO A 267 5.12 39.14 8.32
C PRO A 267 6.64 39.28 8.41
N ASP A 268 7.24 39.26 9.60
CA ASP A 268 8.70 39.34 9.79
C ASP A 268 9.48 38.24 9.06
N LEU A 269 8.94 37.01 9.03
CA LEU A 269 9.57 35.89 8.33
C LEU A 269 9.52 36.09 6.82
N LEU A 270 8.39 36.60 6.32
CA LEU A 270 8.21 36.93 4.91
C LEU A 270 9.18 38.04 4.48
N TYR A 271 9.34 39.07 5.32
CA TYR A 271 10.29 40.16 5.08
C TYR A 271 11.73 39.67 5.05
N LYS A 272 12.13 38.83 6.01
CA LYS A 272 13.48 38.24 6.01
C LYS A 272 13.72 37.42 4.75
N ALA A 273 12.80 36.53 4.40
CA ALA A 273 12.89 35.71 3.19
C ALA A 273 12.98 36.56 1.92
N PHE A 274 12.21 37.65 1.84
CA PHE A 274 12.29 38.60 0.73
C PHE A 274 13.64 39.32 0.68
N THR A 275 14.19 39.77 1.81
CA THR A 275 15.52 40.39 1.82
C THR A 275 16.63 39.42 1.41
N ASP A 276 16.52 38.15 1.78
CA ASP A 276 17.47 37.10 1.39
C ASP A 276 17.31 36.74 -0.11
N PHE A 277 16.08 36.76 -0.63
CA PHE A 277 15.77 36.65 -2.06
C PHE A 277 16.36 37.81 -2.86
N ALA A 278 16.11 39.03 -2.41
CA ALA A 278 16.62 40.26 -3.01
C ALA A 278 18.14 40.23 -3.06
N LYS A 279 18.81 39.97 -1.92
CA LYS A 279 20.27 39.91 -1.82
C LYS A 279 20.90 38.92 -2.80
N ALA A 280 20.27 37.76 -2.98
CA ALA A 280 20.77 36.78 -3.92
C ALA A 280 20.48 37.11 -5.38
N SER A 281 19.48 37.97 -5.62
CA SER A 281 19.09 38.45 -6.95
C SER A 281 19.70 39.83 -7.28
N LEU A 282 20.52 40.40 -6.38
CA LEU A 282 21.16 41.75 -6.46
C LEU A 282 22.23 41.82 -7.56
N GLY A 283 21.80 41.64 -8.80
CA GLY A 283 22.34 42.36 -9.96
C GLY A 283 21.39 43.43 -10.50
N ASP A 284 20.16 43.53 -9.97
CA ASP A 284 19.06 44.30 -10.59
C ASP A 284 18.32 45.14 -9.52
N VAL A 285 18.84 46.34 -9.24
CA VAL A 285 18.71 47.06 -7.95
C VAL A 285 17.64 48.18 -7.95
N GLY A 286 16.66 48.17 -8.85
CA GLY A 286 15.63 49.21 -8.92
C GLY A 286 14.40 48.95 -8.05
N ASP A 287 13.71 47.83 -8.31
CA ASP A 287 12.36 47.58 -7.78
C ASP A 287 12.35 47.03 -6.36
N VAL A 288 13.40 46.30 -5.97
CA VAL A 288 13.54 45.75 -4.61
C VAL A 288 13.50 46.88 -3.57
N ASP A 289 14.15 48.00 -3.87
CA ASP A 289 14.22 49.16 -2.98
C ASP A 289 12.85 49.86 -2.85
N GLN A 290 12.02 49.85 -3.90
CA GLN A 290 10.64 50.34 -3.83
C GLN A 290 9.75 49.43 -3.00
N LEU A 291 9.88 48.10 -3.16
CA LEU A 291 9.16 47.14 -2.32
C LEU A 291 9.60 47.25 -0.86
N LEU A 292 10.90 47.33 -0.57
CA LEU A 292 11.42 47.56 0.79
C LEU A 292 10.91 48.87 1.40
N LYS A 293 10.74 49.94 0.60
CA LYS A 293 10.10 51.18 1.04
C LYS A 293 8.61 50.98 1.36
N LYS A 294 7.84 50.33 0.49
CA LYS A 294 6.43 49.97 0.76
C LYS A 294 6.30 49.12 2.03
N LEU A 295 7.22 48.18 2.24
CA LEU A 295 7.27 47.32 3.43
C LEU A 295 7.56 48.09 4.71
N ARG A 296 8.51 49.04 4.67
CA ARG A 296 8.79 49.94 5.81
C ARG A 296 7.59 50.81 6.18
N ILE A 297 6.75 51.17 5.21
CA ILE A 297 5.53 51.95 5.46
C ILE A 297 4.48 51.06 6.11
N LYS A 298 4.19 49.87 5.55
CA LYS A 298 3.23 48.93 6.15
C LYS A 298 3.61 48.52 7.58
N LYS A 299 4.89 48.25 7.85
CA LYS A 299 5.35 47.93 9.20
C LYS A 299 5.09 49.07 10.20
N LYS A 300 5.26 50.34 9.77
CA LYS A 300 4.95 51.51 10.61
C LYS A 300 3.45 51.68 10.85
N GLU A 301 2.61 51.34 9.87
CA GLU A 301 1.15 51.38 10.01
C GLU A 301 0.67 50.30 10.99
N GLU A 302 1.20 49.08 10.90
CA GLU A 302 0.88 47.98 11.82
C GLU A 302 1.36 48.26 13.26
N ASP A 303 2.60 48.73 13.43
CA ASP A 303 3.16 49.07 14.75
C ASP A 303 2.45 50.29 15.38
N GLY A 304 1.91 51.21 14.56
CA GLY A 304 1.19 52.40 15.00
C GLY A 304 -0.25 52.13 15.49
N VAL A 305 -0.90 51.08 14.98
CA VAL A 305 -2.25 50.68 15.40
C VAL A 305 -2.25 49.98 16.77
N CYS A 306 -1.12 49.42 17.22
CA CYS A 306 -0.99 48.80 18.54
C CYS A 306 -0.70 49.78 19.70
N LEU A 307 -0.51 51.08 19.42
CA LEU A 307 -0.15 52.09 20.43
C LEU A 307 -1.23 53.18 20.66
N GLY A 308 -2.43 53.01 20.11
CA GLY A 308 -3.59 53.90 20.33
C GLY A 308 -4.77 53.17 20.94
#